data_AF-A0A1I5Y493-F1
#
_entry.id   AF-A0A1I5Y493-F1
#
_cell.length_a   1.000
_cell.length_b   1.000
_cell.length_c   1.000
_cell.angle_alpha   90.00
_cell.angle_beta   90.00
_cell.angle_gamma   90.00
#
_symmetry.space_group_name_H-M   'P 1'
#
loop_
_entity.id
_entity.type
_entity.pdbx_description
1 polymer ?
#
loop_
_entity_poly.entity_id
_entity_poly.type
_entity_poly.pdbx_seq_one_letter_code
_entity_poly.pdbx_strand_id
1 'polypeptide(L)'
;MLNGSFSQKYFSPELDKLNDTERKIYELILLRTIAIFEKPYRYEETTILTNANGIEFKTTGKVELDKGFKRILSDSKEDKDDKEVLPAVAKSDTVTANFETKQGETKPPKPYTEGTLLTAMKNVGRTLEEENEQDILKETEGIGTEATRASIIENIKNKGYIRLNKKYLEVTEKGITLCEIIKDDPIANASMTAQWEKYLNKIKEEQGTQEAFIDSIGRFIEHTINTVPDNFKNSDIQVHAKKKMDDKMIGTCPKCQHHIVDKGKFLGCDNYPECKFTLPKKWSGKTIPKKNIQELLEKGTTSEIKGFKSKKGKNFNAKLKIVENRVTFDFDK
;
A
#
# COMPACT_ATOMS: atom_id res chain seq x y z
N MET A 1 -27.94 51.28 -25.33
CA MET A 1 -26.84 50.92 -26.25
C MET A 1 -25.87 50.02 -25.50
N LEU A 2 -25.97 48.71 -25.68
CA LEU A 2 -24.94 47.73 -25.28
C LEU A 2 -24.81 46.74 -26.45
N ASN A 3 -24.30 47.24 -27.58
CA ASN A 3 -23.88 46.39 -28.69
C ASN A 3 -22.43 45.98 -28.44
N GLY A 4 -22.22 45.03 -27.53
CA GLY A 4 -20.97 44.30 -27.40
C GLY A 4 -21.15 42.94 -28.05
N SER A 5 -20.62 42.75 -29.26
CA SER A 5 -20.57 41.42 -29.88
C SER A 5 -19.60 40.55 -29.07
N PHE A 6 -20.13 39.74 -28.17
CA PHE A 6 -19.38 38.62 -27.60
C PHE A 6 -19.15 37.60 -28.71
N SER A 7 -18.03 37.75 -29.44
CA SER A 7 -17.46 36.66 -30.23
C SER A 7 -16.87 35.64 -29.24
N GLN A 8 -17.74 34.85 -28.61
CA GLN A 8 -17.34 33.74 -27.79
C GLN A 8 -16.84 32.65 -28.74
N LYS A 9 -15.53 32.63 -29.02
CA LYS A 9 -14.86 31.42 -29.49
C LYS A 9 -15.02 30.40 -28.35
N TYR A 10 -16.07 29.60 -28.41
CA TYR A 10 -16.18 28.43 -27.55
C TYR A 10 -14.98 27.55 -27.90
N PHE A 11 -14.03 27.47 -26.97
CA PHE A 11 -12.94 26.51 -27.05
C PHE A 11 -13.58 25.14 -26.82
N SER A 12 -14.03 24.49 -27.89
CA SER A 12 -14.39 23.08 -27.82
C SER A 12 -13.09 22.30 -27.64
N PRO A 13 -12.91 21.56 -26.54
CA PRO A 13 -11.69 20.80 -26.34
C PRO A 13 -11.56 19.76 -27.46
N GLU A 14 -10.36 19.64 -28.01
CA GLU A 14 -10.04 18.66 -29.06
C GLU A 14 -9.91 17.27 -28.42
N LEU A 15 -11.05 16.65 -28.08
CA LEU A 15 -11.10 15.36 -27.37
C LEU A 15 -10.35 14.25 -28.11
N ASP A 16 -10.28 14.34 -29.44
CA ASP A 16 -9.59 13.38 -30.31
C ASP A 16 -8.06 13.43 -30.17
N LYS A 17 -7.51 14.47 -29.53
CA LYS A 17 -6.06 14.58 -29.25
C LYS A 17 -5.67 14.03 -27.88
N LEU A 18 -6.64 13.71 -27.03
CA LEU A 18 -6.38 13.15 -25.71
C LEU A 18 -6.13 11.64 -25.82
N ASN A 19 -5.13 11.15 -25.10
CA ASN A 19 -4.99 9.70 -24.93
C ASN A 19 -6.11 9.14 -24.03
N ASP A 20 -6.26 7.82 -23.99
CA ASP A 20 -7.33 7.15 -23.22
C ASP A 20 -7.37 7.57 -21.74
N THR A 21 -6.22 7.80 -21.11
CA THR A 21 -6.14 8.18 -19.69
C THR A 21 -6.56 9.64 -19.50
N GLU A 22 -6.03 10.54 -20.32
CA GLU A 22 -6.38 11.96 -20.31
C GLU A 22 -7.87 12.16 -20.58
N ARG A 23 -8.41 11.43 -21.56
CA ARG A 23 -9.83 11.46 -21.89
C ARG A 23 -10.69 11.00 -20.72
N LYS A 24 -10.34 9.90 -20.05
CA LYS A 24 -11.06 9.43 -18.86
C LYS A 24 -11.02 10.43 -17.70
N ILE A 25 -9.87 11.05 -17.45
CA ILE A 25 -9.74 12.10 -16.42
C ILE A 25 -10.59 13.32 -16.79
N TYR A 26 -10.53 13.76 -18.04
CA TYR A 26 -11.32 14.87 -18.55
C TYR A 26 -12.83 14.59 -18.42
N GLU A 27 -13.30 13.42 -18.87
CA GLU A 27 -14.70 13.01 -18.75
C GLU A 27 -15.14 12.95 -17.29
N LEU A 28 -14.29 12.42 -16.38
CA LEU A 28 -14.58 12.40 -14.94
C LEU A 28 -14.74 13.82 -14.37
N ILE A 29 -13.83 14.73 -14.69
CA ILE A 29 -13.89 16.13 -14.22
C ILE A 29 -15.13 16.83 -14.80
N LEU A 30 -15.39 16.65 -16.10
CA LEU A 30 -16.53 17.24 -16.80
C LEU A 30 -17.85 16.77 -16.19
N LEU A 31 -18.06 15.45 -16.09
CA LEU A 31 -19.28 14.87 -15.53
C LEU A 31 -19.47 15.32 -14.07
N ARG A 32 -18.40 15.36 -13.28
CA ARG A 32 -18.45 15.86 -11.90
C ARG A 32 -18.81 17.34 -11.84
N THR A 33 -18.28 18.15 -12.75
CA THR A 33 -18.56 19.59 -12.82
C THR A 33 -20.01 19.84 -13.22
N ILE A 34 -20.53 19.15 -14.24
CA ILE A 34 -21.93 19.27 -14.66
C ILE A 34 -22.87 18.84 -13.51
N ALA A 35 -22.52 17.76 -12.79
CA ALA A 35 -23.30 17.27 -11.66
C ALA A 35 -23.46 18.29 -10.52
N ILE A 36 -22.56 19.28 -10.36
CA ILE A 36 -22.69 20.35 -9.35
C ILE A 36 -23.89 21.26 -9.65
N PHE A 37 -24.22 21.45 -10.93
CA PHE A 37 -25.33 22.31 -11.36
C PHE A 37 -26.67 21.58 -11.46
N GLU A 38 -26.69 20.29 -11.12
CA GLU A 38 -27.90 19.49 -11.14
C GLU A 38 -28.70 19.58 -9.85
N LYS A 39 -29.97 19.16 -9.96
CA LYS A 39 -30.84 19.03 -8.79
C LYS A 39 -30.29 18.00 -7.80
N PRO A 40 -30.57 18.14 -6.49
CA PRO A 40 -30.21 17.13 -5.52
C PRO A 40 -30.90 15.80 -5.81
N TYR A 41 -30.22 14.69 -5.49
CA TYR A 41 -30.82 13.37 -5.42
C TYR A 41 -31.91 13.35 -4.33
N ARG A 42 -33.13 12.96 -4.68
CA ARG A 42 -34.26 12.88 -3.74
C ARG A 42 -34.71 11.43 -3.58
N TYR A 43 -34.90 11.02 -2.34
CA TYR A 43 -35.42 9.72 -1.97
C TYR A 43 -36.32 9.87 -0.75
N GLU A 44 -37.23 8.92 -0.58
CA GLU A 44 -38.00 8.72 0.64
C GLU A 44 -37.35 7.59 1.43
N GLU A 45 -37.10 7.80 2.72
CA GLU A 45 -36.63 6.76 3.63
C GLU A 45 -37.77 6.38 4.59
N THR A 46 -38.16 5.11 4.56
CA THR A 46 -39.19 4.56 5.44
C THR A 46 -38.51 3.73 6.53
N THR A 47 -38.77 4.05 7.79
CA THR A 47 -38.34 3.23 8.93
C THR A 47 -39.55 2.58 9.57
N ILE A 48 -39.57 1.24 9.61
CA ILE A 48 -40.59 0.43 10.26
C ILE A 48 -39.99 -0.13 11.55
N LEU A 49 -40.63 0.18 12.68
CA LEU A 49 -40.33 -0.42 13.98
C LEU A 49 -41.36 -1.53 14.23
N THR A 50 -40.90 -2.77 14.31
CA THR A 50 -41.76 -3.94 14.53
C THR A 50 -41.53 -4.46 15.94
N ASN A 51 -42.57 -4.47 16.77
CA ASN A 51 -42.53 -5.12 18.06
C ASN A 51 -42.90 -6.60 17.89
N ALA A 52 -41.98 -7.50 18.22
CA ALA A 52 -42.23 -8.93 18.25
C ALA A 52 -41.96 -9.45 19.66
N ASN A 53 -43.02 -9.80 20.40
CA ASN A 53 -42.97 -10.27 21.79
C ASN A 53 -42.19 -9.34 22.74
N GLY A 54 -42.34 -8.01 22.59
CA GLY A 54 -41.67 -7.02 23.44
C GLY A 54 -40.26 -6.61 22.97
N ILE A 55 -39.74 -7.24 21.90
CA ILE A 55 -38.45 -6.86 21.29
C ILE A 55 -38.71 -6.00 20.05
N GLU A 56 -38.04 -4.86 19.96
CA GLU A 56 -38.17 -3.94 18.82
C GLU A 56 -37.14 -4.26 17.73
N PHE A 57 -37.62 -4.48 16.51
CA PHE A 57 -36.82 -4.67 15.30
C PHE A 57 -36.96 -3.44 14.41
N LYS A 58 -35.82 -2.92 13.92
CA LYS A 58 -35.79 -1.79 12.99
C LYS A 58 -35.52 -2.27 11.57
N THR A 59 -36.41 -1.90 10.65
CA THR A 59 -36.21 -2.07 9.21
C THR A 59 -36.22 -0.70 8.55
N THR A 60 -35.27 -0.44 7.65
CA THR A 60 -35.18 0.83 6.91
C THR A 60 -35.13 0.52 5.42
N GLY A 61 -35.99 1.19 4.65
CA GLY A 61 -36.05 1.09 3.20
C GLY A 61 -35.95 2.45 2.55
N LYS A 62 -35.52 2.47 1.29
CA LYS A 62 -35.34 3.70 0.52
C LYS A 62 -36.01 3.59 -0.84
N VAL A 63 -36.86 4.56 -1.15
CA VAL A 63 -37.51 4.71 -2.46
C VAL A 63 -36.95 5.93 -3.16
N GLU A 64 -36.34 5.74 -4.32
CA GLU A 64 -35.82 6.81 -5.17
C GLU A 64 -36.97 7.63 -5.77
N LEU A 65 -36.98 8.95 -5.54
CA LEU A 65 -37.99 9.87 -6.08
C LEU A 65 -37.48 10.64 -7.29
N ASP A 66 -36.22 11.10 -7.24
CA ASP A 66 -35.53 11.81 -8.33
C ASP A 66 -34.03 11.52 -8.25
N LYS A 67 -33.44 11.09 -9.36
CA LYS A 67 -32.00 10.84 -9.45
C LYS A 67 -31.16 12.11 -9.29
N GLY A 68 -31.68 13.28 -9.64
CA GLY A 68 -30.92 14.53 -9.61
C GLY A 68 -29.55 14.38 -10.27
N PHE A 69 -28.49 14.86 -9.61
CA PHE A 69 -27.10 14.74 -10.05
C PHE A 69 -26.63 13.29 -10.28
N LYS A 70 -27.22 12.28 -9.62
CA LYS A 70 -26.80 10.88 -9.78
C LYS A 70 -26.98 10.39 -11.21
N ARG A 71 -27.89 10.97 -12.01
CA ARG A 71 -28.10 10.57 -13.42
C ARG A 71 -26.88 10.80 -14.30
N ILE A 72 -26.00 11.73 -13.92
CA ILE A 72 -24.79 12.09 -14.67
C ILE A 72 -23.61 11.21 -14.27
N LEU A 73 -23.58 10.76 -13.01
CA LEU A 73 -22.45 10.02 -12.43
C LEU A 73 -22.66 8.50 -12.42
N SER A 74 -23.82 8.01 -12.86
CA SER A 74 -24.21 6.60 -12.76
C SER A 74 -23.61 5.77 -13.89
N ASP A 75 -22.30 5.51 -13.79
CA ASP A 75 -21.61 4.50 -14.62
C ASP A 75 -20.86 3.45 -13.79
N SER A 76 -21.09 3.36 -12.48
CA SER A 76 -20.46 2.37 -11.61
C SER A 76 -21.47 1.37 -11.05
N LYS A 77 -21.13 0.09 -11.18
CA LYS A 77 -21.79 -1.11 -10.65
C LYS A 77 -21.92 -1.17 -9.11
N GLU A 78 -21.88 -0.02 -8.43
CA GLU A 78 -21.82 0.11 -6.97
C GLU A 78 -23.13 0.58 -6.31
N ASP A 79 -24.14 1.03 -7.06
CA ASP A 79 -25.51 1.21 -6.51
C ASP A 79 -26.23 -0.15 -6.36
N LYS A 80 -25.55 -1.13 -5.73
CA LYS A 80 -26.17 -2.26 -5.03
C LYS A 80 -26.32 -1.92 -3.53
N ASP A 81 -26.55 -0.65 -3.21
CA ASP A 81 -27.29 -0.37 -1.98
C ASP A 81 -28.67 -0.96 -2.22
N ASP A 82 -28.97 -2.03 -1.50
CA ASP A 82 -30.22 -2.77 -1.55
C ASP A 82 -31.38 -1.76 -1.54
N LYS A 83 -31.97 -1.55 -2.72
CA LYS A 83 -33.23 -0.85 -2.91
C LYS A 83 -34.34 -1.76 -2.38
N GLU A 84 -34.31 -2.04 -1.07
CA GLU A 84 -35.44 -2.66 -0.40
C GLU A 84 -36.55 -1.62 -0.33
N VAL A 85 -37.44 -1.71 -1.33
CA VAL A 85 -38.74 -1.07 -1.28
C VAL A 85 -39.53 -1.81 -0.22
N LEU A 86 -39.84 -1.12 0.88
CA LEU A 86 -40.64 -1.69 1.94
C LEU A 86 -42.12 -1.68 1.54
N PRO A 87 -42.91 -2.66 2.02
CA PRO A 87 -44.35 -2.63 1.86
C PRO A 87 -44.95 -1.44 2.61
N ALA A 88 -46.09 -0.94 2.11
CA ALA A 88 -46.88 0.03 2.84
C ALA A 88 -47.49 -0.62 4.09
N VAL A 89 -47.30 0.00 5.25
CA VAL A 89 -47.84 -0.43 6.54
C VAL A 89 -48.44 0.76 7.28
N ALA A 90 -49.48 0.50 8.08
CA ALA A 90 -50.06 1.47 9.00
C ALA A 90 -49.58 1.21 10.44
N LYS A 91 -49.72 2.23 11.29
CA LYS A 91 -49.48 2.05 12.73
C LYS A 91 -50.46 1.03 13.27
N SER A 92 -49.96 0.12 14.10
CA SER A 92 -50.72 -0.96 14.72
C SER A 92 -51.12 -2.11 13.77
N ASP A 93 -50.56 -2.17 12.57
CA ASP A 93 -50.66 -3.37 11.73
C ASP A 93 -50.06 -4.58 12.45
N THR A 94 -50.72 -5.73 12.28
CA THR A 94 -50.27 -7.00 12.85
C THR A 94 -49.50 -7.79 11.81
N VAL A 95 -48.38 -8.38 12.21
CA VAL A 95 -47.51 -9.17 11.35
C VAL A 95 -47.22 -10.52 11.99
N THR A 96 -47.00 -11.54 11.17
CA THR A 96 -46.49 -12.83 11.64
C THR A 96 -44.97 -12.82 11.54
N ALA A 97 -44.28 -13.09 12.65
CA ALA A 97 -42.82 -13.10 12.70
C ALA A 97 -42.28 -14.54 12.69
N ASN A 98 -41.33 -14.80 11.80
CA ASN A 98 -40.48 -15.99 11.85
C ASN A 98 -39.10 -15.58 12.37
N PHE A 99 -38.62 -16.27 13.40
CA PHE A 99 -37.34 -15.96 14.02
C PHE A 99 -36.27 -16.95 13.53
N GLU A 100 -35.16 -16.40 13.04
CA GLU A 100 -33.97 -17.16 12.67
C GLU A 100 -32.76 -16.60 13.40
N THR A 101 -31.93 -17.49 13.95
CA THR A 101 -30.67 -17.09 14.56
C THR A 101 -29.62 -16.89 13.48
N LYS A 102 -29.18 -15.63 13.28
CA LYS A 102 -28.08 -15.32 12.37
C LYS A 102 -26.75 -15.42 13.10
N GLN A 103 -25.93 -16.41 12.76
CA GLN A 103 -24.54 -16.43 13.16
C GLN A 103 -23.70 -15.52 12.25
N GLY A 104 -22.79 -14.77 12.84
CA GLY A 104 -21.86 -13.91 12.14
C GLY A 104 -20.50 -13.96 12.79
N GLU A 105 -19.46 -13.85 11.98
CA GLU A 105 -18.07 -13.74 12.44
C GLU A 105 -17.55 -12.36 12.13
N THR A 106 -16.72 -11.82 13.02
CA THR A 106 -15.98 -10.58 12.73
C THR A 106 -14.98 -10.85 11.63
N LYS A 107 -14.84 -9.90 10.70
CA LYS A 107 -13.83 -9.97 9.66
C LYS A 107 -12.70 -9.01 10.00
N PRO A 108 -11.43 -9.38 9.73
CA PRO A 108 -10.34 -8.44 9.91
C PRO A 108 -10.53 -7.22 8.98
N PRO A 109 -9.96 -6.06 9.35
CA PRO A 109 -9.96 -4.87 8.50
C PRO A 109 -9.44 -5.19 7.10
N LYS A 110 -10.08 -4.62 6.08
CA LYS A 110 -9.63 -4.79 4.69
C LYS A 110 -8.27 -4.11 4.51
N PRO A 111 -7.32 -4.74 3.79
CA PRO A 111 -6.07 -4.08 3.44
C PRO A 111 -6.30 -2.79 2.66
N TYR A 112 -5.39 -1.84 2.78
CA TYR A 112 -5.45 -0.60 2.03
C TYR A 112 -5.22 -0.85 0.54
N THR A 113 -6.03 -0.23 -0.30
CA THR A 113 -5.71 0.18 -1.68
C THR A 113 -5.03 1.56 -1.68
N GLU A 114 -4.51 2.03 -2.81
CA GLU A 114 -3.96 3.39 -2.92
C GLU A 114 -5.00 4.47 -2.57
N GLY A 115 -6.22 4.37 -3.10
CA GLY A 115 -7.29 5.33 -2.81
C GLY A 115 -7.72 5.34 -1.34
N THR A 116 -7.82 4.16 -0.72
CA THR A 116 -8.15 4.08 0.72
C THR A 116 -6.98 4.52 1.59
N LEU A 117 -5.72 4.35 1.16
CA LEU A 117 -4.56 4.88 1.88
C LEU A 117 -4.51 6.40 1.79
N LEU A 118 -4.78 6.99 0.63
CA LEU A 118 -4.92 8.46 0.49
C LEU A 118 -6.01 9.00 1.42
N THR A 119 -7.14 8.28 1.52
CA THR A 119 -8.22 8.63 2.43
C THR A 119 -7.80 8.49 3.89
N ALA A 120 -7.04 7.45 4.24
CA ALA A 120 -6.50 7.27 5.59
C ALA A 120 -5.51 8.38 5.95
N MET A 121 -4.60 8.75 5.05
CA MET A 121 -3.67 9.87 5.23
C MET A 121 -4.42 11.19 5.46
N LYS A 122 -5.53 11.41 4.74
CA LYS A 122 -6.39 12.59 4.90
C LYS A 122 -7.10 12.63 6.26
N ASN A 123 -7.48 11.48 6.80
CA ASN A 123 -8.29 11.36 8.01
C ASN A 123 -7.50 10.83 9.21
N VAL A 124 -6.17 10.87 9.16
CA VAL A 124 -5.30 10.31 10.19
C VAL A 124 -5.50 10.99 11.55
N GLY A 125 -5.97 12.24 11.59
CA GLY A 125 -6.37 12.90 12.83
C GLY A 125 -7.43 12.12 13.63
N ARG A 126 -8.30 11.32 12.99
CA ARG A 126 -9.30 10.49 13.69
C ARG A 126 -8.71 9.39 14.58
N THR A 127 -7.42 9.10 14.44
CA THR A 127 -6.73 8.11 15.28
C THR A 127 -6.07 8.74 16.50
N LEU A 128 -6.10 10.06 16.64
CA LEU A 128 -5.52 10.77 17.78
C LEU A 128 -6.52 10.86 18.93
N GLU A 129 -6.00 10.92 20.16
CA GLU A 129 -6.83 11.04 21.36
C GLU A 129 -7.18 12.51 21.67
N GLU A 130 -6.25 13.44 21.42
CA GLU A 130 -6.43 14.85 21.74
C GLU A 130 -7.22 15.60 20.65
N GLU A 131 -8.36 16.19 21.02
CA GLU A 131 -9.28 16.89 20.11
C GLU A 131 -8.61 18.05 19.34
N ASN A 132 -7.74 18.81 20.00
CA ASN A 132 -6.97 19.88 19.38
C ASN A 132 -6.06 19.38 18.23
N GLU A 133 -5.43 18.21 18.37
CA GLU A 133 -4.59 17.62 17.34
C GLU A 133 -5.43 17.05 16.19
N GLN A 134 -6.61 16.50 16.50
CA GLN A 134 -7.58 16.08 15.48
C GLN A 134 -7.99 17.27 14.61
N ASP A 135 -8.30 18.41 15.22
CA ASP A 135 -8.72 19.63 14.52
C ASP A 135 -7.59 20.19 13.66
N ILE A 136 -6.37 20.28 14.18
CA ILE A 136 -5.21 20.74 13.39
C ILE A 136 -5.01 19.86 12.15
N LEU A 137 -5.03 18.54 12.31
CA LEU A 137 -4.90 17.64 11.16
C LEU A 137 -6.12 17.67 10.25
N LYS A 138 -7.30 18.01 10.74
CA LYS A 138 -8.47 18.19 9.88
C LYS A 138 -8.34 19.45 9.03
N GLU A 139 -7.81 20.53 9.60
CA GLU A 139 -7.54 21.80 8.91
C GLU A 139 -6.41 21.67 7.87
N THR A 140 -5.36 20.92 8.18
CA THR A 140 -4.22 20.68 7.25
C THR A 140 -4.48 19.53 6.28
N GLU A 141 -5.69 18.96 6.32
CA GLU A 141 -6.11 17.77 5.59
C GLU A 141 -5.29 16.50 5.88
N GLY A 142 -4.70 16.36 7.05
CA GLY A 142 -4.04 15.15 7.53
C GLY A 142 -2.54 15.19 7.36
N ILE A 143 -1.92 14.04 7.08
CA ILE A 143 -0.47 13.98 6.83
C ILE A 143 -0.19 14.12 5.34
N GLY A 144 0.60 15.13 5.00
CA GLY A 144 0.87 15.54 3.63
C GLY A 144 -0.33 16.26 3.01
N THR A 145 -0.08 17.04 1.97
CA THR A 145 -1.09 17.81 1.23
C THR A 145 -1.58 17.02 0.01
N GLU A 146 -2.68 17.45 -0.60
CA GLU A 146 -3.21 16.83 -1.84
C GLU A 146 -2.12 16.63 -2.91
N ALA A 147 -1.20 17.59 -3.03
CA ALA A 147 -0.09 17.54 -3.99
C ALA A 147 1.01 16.52 -3.63
N THR A 148 1.19 16.16 -2.37
CA THR A 148 2.35 15.35 -1.92
C THR A 148 2.00 13.89 -1.60
N ARG A 149 0.74 13.57 -1.29
CA ARG A 149 0.39 12.19 -0.87
C ARG A 149 0.66 11.13 -1.94
N ALA A 150 0.34 11.43 -3.21
CA ALA A 150 0.60 10.51 -4.31
C ALA A 150 2.11 10.24 -4.49
N SER A 151 2.94 11.28 -4.42
CA SER A 151 4.39 11.14 -4.55
C SER A 151 5.03 10.42 -3.35
N ILE A 152 4.48 10.61 -2.14
CA ILE A 152 4.90 9.85 -0.94
C ILE A 152 4.64 8.36 -1.14
N ILE A 153 3.43 7.97 -1.57
CA ILE A 153 3.06 6.57 -1.81
C ILE A 153 3.97 5.96 -2.89
N GLU A 154 4.23 6.66 -3.98
CA GLU A 154 5.16 6.22 -5.02
C GLU A 154 6.60 6.07 -4.48
N ASN A 155 7.06 6.99 -3.64
CA ASN A 155 8.40 6.95 -3.05
C ASN A 155 8.60 5.70 -2.16
N ILE A 156 7.67 5.42 -1.25
CA ILE A 156 7.77 4.24 -0.38
C ILE A 156 7.63 2.92 -1.15
N LYS A 157 6.90 2.93 -2.27
CA LYS A 157 6.81 1.80 -3.21
C LYS A 157 8.13 1.60 -3.97
N ASN A 158 8.71 2.67 -4.52
CA ASN A 158 10.00 2.65 -5.22
C ASN A 158 11.17 2.26 -4.31
N LYS A 159 11.13 2.66 -3.03
CA LYS A 159 12.10 2.21 -2.00
C LYS A 159 11.88 0.76 -1.55
N GLY A 160 10.79 0.12 -2.00
CA GLY A 160 10.47 -1.28 -1.72
C GLY A 160 9.95 -1.54 -0.31
N TYR A 161 9.39 -0.54 0.38
CA TYR A 161 8.76 -0.73 1.69
C TYR A 161 7.34 -1.30 1.58
N ILE A 162 6.65 -0.96 0.49
CA ILE A 162 5.35 -1.51 0.14
C ILE A 162 5.35 -2.02 -1.30
N ARG A 163 4.41 -2.88 -1.64
CA ARG A 163 4.17 -3.36 -3.00
C ARG A 163 2.68 -3.45 -3.30
N LEU A 164 2.33 -3.34 -4.58
CA LEU A 164 0.98 -3.60 -5.05
C LEU A 164 0.79 -5.11 -5.28
N ASN A 165 -0.15 -5.72 -4.59
CA ASN A 165 -0.63 -7.07 -4.85
C ASN A 165 -2.09 -7.02 -5.31
N LYS A 166 -2.31 -7.26 -6.61
CA LYS A 166 -3.60 -7.03 -7.28
C LYS A 166 -4.00 -5.56 -7.13
N LYS A 167 -4.98 -5.27 -6.26
CA LYS A 167 -5.47 -3.92 -5.96
C LYS A 167 -5.07 -3.42 -4.57
N TYR A 168 -4.46 -4.27 -3.75
CA TYR A 168 -4.13 -3.99 -2.35
C TYR A 168 -2.65 -3.68 -2.20
N LEU A 169 -2.33 -2.81 -1.26
CA LEU A 169 -0.99 -2.48 -0.82
C LEU A 169 -0.60 -3.46 0.29
N GLU A 170 0.55 -4.08 0.12
CA GLU A 170 1.17 -4.95 1.11
C GLU A 170 2.48 -4.35 1.59
N VAL A 171 2.70 -4.36 2.90
CA VAL A 171 3.99 -4.01 3.50
C VAL A 171 4.97 -5.15 3.22
N THR A 172 6.14 -4.82 2.68
CA THR A 172 7.20 -5.81 2.45
C THR A 172 7.90 -6.12 3.77
N GLU A 173 8.68 -7.20 3.83
CA GLU A 173 9.54 -7.46 4.99
C GLU A 173 10.50 -6.30 5.30
N LYS A 174 10.93 -5.54 4.27
CA LYS A 174 11.76 -4.35 4.48
C LYS A 174 10.95 -3.24 5.16
N GLY A 175 9.68 -3.06 4.78
CA GLY A 175 8.77 -2.11 5.41
C GLY A 175 8.45 -2.50 6.86
N ILE A 176 8.17 -3.78 7.11
CA ILE A 176 7.89 -4.28 8.47
C ILE A 176 9.08 -4.00 9.39
N THR A 177 10.30 -4.35 8.98
CA THR A 177 11.50 -4.07 9.78
C THR A 177 11.67 -2.57 10.04
N LEU A 178 11.39 -1.71 9.05
CA LEU A 178 11.44 -0.26 9.27
C LEU A 178 10.41 0.20 10.30
N CYS A 179 9.16 -0.26 10.18
CA CYS A 179 8.10 0.06 11.14
C CYS A 179 8.47 -0.40 12.55
N GLU A 180 9.04 -1.58 12.72
CA GLU A 180 9.51 -2.09 14.02
C GLU A 180 10.62 -1.23 14.63
N ILE A 181 11.51 -0.67 13.80
CA ILE A 181 12.59 0.23 14.25
C ILE A 181 12.02 1.54 14.80
N ILE A 182 11.04 2.12 14.10
CA ILE A 182 10.57 3.48 14.37
C ILE A 182 9.27 3.54 15.17
N LYS A 183 8.66 2.40 15.54
CA LYS A 183 7.31 2.35 16.12
C LYS A 183 7.14 3.21 17.38
N ASP A 184 8.18 3.29 18.21
CA ASP A 184 8.19 4.03 19.47
C ASP A 184 8.85 5.42 19.30
N ASP A 185 9.36 5.72 18.11
CA ASP A 185 9.99 7.00 17.80
C ASP A 185 8.90 8.04 17.49
N PRO A 186 8.94 9.25 18.10
CA PRO A 186 8.00 10.33 17.82
C PRO A 186 7.84 10.63 16.31
N ILE A 187 8.85 10.39 15.48
CA ILE A 187 8.81 10.58 14.03
C ILE A 187 7.77 9.73 13.30
N ALA A 188 7.37 8.60 13.90
CA ALA A 188 6.35 7.72 13.33
C ALA A 188 4.93 8.10 13.74
N ASN A 189 4.75 9.05 14.67
CA ASN A 189 3.46 9.41 15.22
C ASN A 189 2.82 10.60 14.48
N ALA A 190 1.53 10.48 14.15
CA ALA A 190 0.73 11.54 13.56
C ALA A 190 0.63 12.79 14.46
N SER A 191 0.64 12.63 15.79
CA SER A 191 0.66 13.74 16.76
C SER A 191 1.85 14.68 16.52
N MET A 192 3.06 14.15 16.32
CA MET A 192 4.24 14.99 16.05
C MET A 192 4.10 15.76 14.74
N THR A 193 3.49 15.16 13.72
CA THR A 193 3.19 15.87 12.47
C THR A 193 2.18 17.00 12.71
N ALA A 194 1.14 16.77 13.53
CA ALA A 194 0.18 17.81 13.91
C ALA A 194 0.87 18.99 14.62
N GLN A 195 1.82 18.70 15.52
CA GLN A 195 2.57 19.74 16.23
C GLN A 195 3.44 20.58 15.30
N TRP A 196 4.07 19.97 14.29
CA TRP A 196 4.82 20.71 13.28
C TRP A 196 3.92 21.61 12.43
N GLU A 197 2.79 21.08 11.94
CA GLU A 197 1.82 21.88 11.18
C GLU A 197 1.27 23.05 12.02
N LYS A 198 0.99 22.82 13.31
CA LYS A 198 0.60 23.88 14.24
C LYS A 198 1.65 24.99 14.30
N TYR A 199 2.94 24.64 14.35
CA TYR A 199 4.01 25.63 14.37
C TYR A 199 4.14 26.37 13.04
N LEU A 200 4.03 25.66 11.91
CA LEU A 200 4.03 26.27 10.58
C LEU A 200 2.89 27.27 10.41
N ASN A 201 1.70 26.97 10.94
CA ASN A 201 0.58 27.91 10.99
C ASN A 201 0.89 29.15 11.85
N LYS A 202 1.55 28.99 13.01
CA LYS A 202 2.00 30.15 13.80
C LYS A 202 2.96 31.06 13.04
N ILE A 203 3.86 30.49 12.24
CA ILE A 203 4.75 31.30 11.38
C ILE A 203 3.92 32.06 10.34
N LYS A 204 2.96 31.40 9.69
CA LYS A 204 2.05 32.03 8.72
C LYS A 204 1.23 33.17 9.32
N GLU A 205 0.86 33.06 10.59
CA GLU A 205 0.12 34.08 11.35
C GLU A 205 1.04 35.13 12.02
N GLU A 206 2.34 35.11 11.75
CA GLU A 206 3.34 36.02 12.35
C GLU A 206 3.44 35.90 13.90
N GLN A 207 3.00 34.78 14.46
CA GLN A 207 3.05 34.44 15.90
C GLN A 207 4.24 33.54 16.29
N GLY A 208 5.11 33.21 15.34
CA GLY A 208 6.30 32.40 15.53
C GLY A 208 7.35 32.71 14.47
N THR A 209 8.59 32.29 14.69
CA THR A 209 9.70 32.56 13.77
C THR A 209 10.22 31.29 13.11
N GLN A 210 10.72 31.45 11.89
CA GLN A 210 11.32 30.33 11.15
C GLN A 210 12.57 29.82 11.88
N GLU A 211 13.38 30.72 12.45
CA GLU A 211 14.60 30.39 13.17
C GLU A 211 14.32 29.47 14.35
N ALA A 212 13.32 29.81 15.17
CA ALA A 212 12.95 29.01 16.33
C ALA A 212 12.41 27.62 15.95
N PHE A 213 11.71 27.52 14.80
CA PHE A 213 11.29 26.23 14.27
C PHE A 213 12.49 25.36 13.87
N ILE A 214 13.43 25.91 13.10
CA ILE A 214 14.62 25.20 12.64
C ILE A 214 15.50 24.78 13.83
N ASP A 215 15.66 25.63 14.84
CA ASP A 215 16.37 25.29 16.07
C ASP A 215 15.68 24.16 16.85
N SER A 216 14.34 24.09 16.82
CA SER A 216 13.61 22.98 17.42
C SER A 216 13.84 21.67 16.66
N ILE A 217 13.89 21.71 15.33
CA ILE A 217 14.20 20.56 14.49
C ILE A 217 15.64 20.09 14.73
N GLY A 218 16.60 21.02 14.85
CA GLY A 218 18.00 20.70 15.17
C GLY A 218 18.12 19.91 16.48
N ARG A 219 17.47 20.40 17.55
CA ARG A 219 17.43 19.71 18.84
C ARG A 219 16.75 18.34 18.75
N PHE A 220 15.68 18.22 17.96
CA PHE A 220 15.03 16.94 17.72
C PHE A 220 15.95 15.94 17.00
N ILE A 221 16.70 16.40 15.99
CA ILE A 221 17.69 15.57 15.27
C ILE A 221 18.79 15.11 16.23
N GLU A 222 19.35 16.01 17.04
CA GLU A 222 20.36 15.66 18.04
C GLU A 222 19.84 14.63 19.04
N HIS A 223 18.63 14.82 19.56
CA HIS A 223 17.99 13.85 20.43
C HIS A 223 17.85 12.49 19.74
N THR A 224 17.29 12.46 18.54
CA THR A 224 17.09 11.24 17.74
C THR A 224 18.40 10.49 17.51
N ILE A 225 19.48 11.19 17.12
CA ILE A 225 20.82 10.59 16.92
C ILE A 225 21.34 9.92 18.20
N ASN A 226 21.05 10.50 19.37
CA ASN A 226 21.50 9.96 20.65
C ASN A 226 20.63 8.79 21.15
N THR A 227 19.32 8.77 20.83
CA THR A 227 18.37 7.76 21.35
C THR A 227 18.24 6.54 20.45
N VAL A 228 18.31 6.72 19.13
CA VAL A 228 18.14 5.65 18.14
C VAL A 228 19.14 4.49 18.31
N PRO A 229 20.45 4.70 18.60
CA PRO A 229 21.41 3.61 18.83
C PRO A 229 21.04 2.66 19.97
N ASP A 230 20.36 3.14 21.01
CA ASP A 230 19.90 2.30 22.12
C ASP A 230 18.60 1.56 21.78
N ASN A 231 17.73 2.17 20.96
CA ASN A 231 16.55 1.48 20.40
C ASN A 231 16.96 0.30 19.49
N PHE A 232 18.10 0.39 18.79
CA PHE A 232 18.67 -0.73 18.02
C PHE A 232 19.15 -1.91 18.89
N LYS A 233 19.46 -1.70 20.17
CA LYS A 233 19.88 -2.76 21.10
C LYS A 233 18.69 -3.51 21.72
N ASN A 234 17.57 -2.81 21.92
CA ASN A 234 16.37 -3.32 22.61
C ASN A 234 15.26 -3.83 21.68
N SER A 235 15.44 -3.73 20.38
CA SER A 235 14.47 -4.20 19.39
C SER A 235 14.83 -5.59 18.87
N ASP A 236 13.81 -6.38 18.54
CA ASP A 236 13.93 -7.71 17.90
C ASP A 236 14.61 -7.67 16.51
N ILE A 237 15.18 -6.53 16.11
CA ILE A 237 15.98 -6.34 14.90
C ILE A 237 17.12 -7.35 14.82
N GLN A 238 17.79 -7.69 15.93
CA GLN A 238 18.82 -8.73 15.91
C GLN A 238 18.24 -10.11 15.56
N VAL A 239 17.00 -10.38 15.97
CA VAL A 239 16.28 -11.62 15.65
C VAL A 239 15.88 -11.63 14.18
N HIS A 240 15.34 -10.53 13.65
CA HIS A 240 14.97 -10.41 12.22
C HIS A 240 16.19 -10.34 11.28
N ALA A 241 17.29 -9.71 11.70
CA ALA A 241 18.55 -9.66 10.95
C ALA A 241 19.25 -11.02 10.93
N LYS A 242 19.31 -11.75 12.06
CA LYS A 242 19.80 -13.14 12.11
C LYS A 242 18.96 -14.06 11.23
N LYS A 243 17.63 -13.99 11.34
CA LYS A 243 16.72 -14.81 10.52
C LYS A 243 16.88 -14.56 9.03
N LYS A 244 17.13 -13.30 8.60
CA LYS A 244 17.46 -12.95 7.20
C LYS A 244 18.85 -13.39 6.76
N MET A 245 19.85 -13.39 7.64
CA MET A 245 21.17 -13.96 7.34
C MET A 245 21.07 -15.47 7.15
N ASP A 246 20.34 -16.16 8.03
CA ASP A 246 20.14 -17.61 7.95
C ASP A 246 19.31 -18.02 6.71
N ASP A 247 18.24 -17.29 6.36
CA ASP A 247 17.43 -17.60 5.17
C ASP A 247 18.17 -17.36 3.85
N LYS A 248 19.07 -16.36 3.82
CA LYS A 248 19.91 -16.05 2.65
C LYS A 248 21.18 -16.87 2.59
N MET A 249 21.58 -17.52 3.68
CA MET A 249 22.70 -18.44 3.70
C MET A 249 22.36 -19.69 2.90
N ILE A 250 23.08 -19.88 1.79
CA ILE A 250 22.90 -21.05 0.92
C ILE A 250 23.83 -22.17 1.36
N GLY A 251 25.08 -21.87 1.70
CA GLY A 251 26.08 -22.84 2.15
C GLY A 251 27.44 -22.17 2.37
N THR A 252 28.48 -22.95 2.58
CA THR A 252 29.86 -22.46 2.77
C THR A 252 30.58 -22.20 1.44
N CYS A 253 31.43 -21.18 1.43
CA CYS A 253 32.21 -20.78 0.28
C CYS A 253 33.42 -21.72 0.11
N PRO A 254 33.57 -22.44 -1.03
CA PRO A 254 34.68 -23.37 -1.22
C PRO A 254 36.05 -22.67 -1.32
N LYS A 255 36.07 -21.35 -1.51
CA LYS A 255 37.31 -20.56 -1.62
C LYS A 255 37.84 -20.04 -0.28
N CYS A 256 36.97 -19.62 0.64
CA CYS A 256 37.40 -18.96 1.88
C CYS A 256 36.64 -19.41 3.14
N GLN A 257 35.80 -20.44 3.02
CA GLN A 257 35.03 -21.04 4.12
C GLN A 257 34.07 -20.10 4.88
N HIS A 258 33.84 -18.88 4.36
CA HIS A 258 32.76 -18.01 4.83
C HIS A 258 31.43 -18.41 4.17
N HIS A 259 30.41 -17.55 4.17
CA HIS A 259 29.07 -17.92 3.71
C HIS A 259 28.79 -17.48 2.27
N ILE A 260 28.11 -18.33 1.52
CA ILE A 260 27.50 -17.98 0.23
C ILE A 260 26.09 -17.47 0.49
N VAL A 261 25.84 -16.22 0.08
CA VAL A 261 24.56 -15.55 0.24
C VAL A 261 23.90 -15.25 -1.09
N ASP A 262 22.58 -15.24 -1.09
CA ASP A 262 21.78 -14.88 -2.25
C ASP A 262 21.80 -13.36 -2.53
N LYS A 263 22.36 -12.97 -3.69
CA LYS A 263 22.43 -11.57 -4.18
C LYS A 263 21.39 -11.29 -5.29
N GLY A 264 20.33 -12.08 -5.38
CA GLY A 264 19.25 -11.90 -6.35
C GLY A 264 19.53 -12.62 -7.67
N LYS A 265 20.37 -12.05 -8.54
CA LYS A 265 20.69 -12.63 -9.87
C LYS A 265 21.72 -13.77 -9.79
N PHE A 266 22.58 -13.72 -8.79
CA PHE A 266 23.65 -14.69 -8.55
C PHE A 266 23.80 -14.91 -7.04
N LEU A 267 24.58 -15.92 -6.68
CA LEU A 267 25.01 -16.19 -5.32
C LEU A 267 26.46 -15.73 -5.17
N GLY A 268 26.80 -15.06 -4.08
CA GLY A 268 28.15 -14.52 -3.86
C GLY A 268 28.63 -14.77 -2.45
N CYS A 269 29.96 -14.82 -2.29
CA CYS A 269 30.58 -14.85 -0.96
C CYS A 269 30.26 -13.57 -0.18
N ASP A 270 29.95 -13.71 1.11
CA ASP A 270 29.76 -12.60 2.05
C ASP A 270 31.06 -11.87 2.38
N ASN A 271 32.21 -12.55 2.29
CA ASN A 271 33.54 -11.98 2.50
C ASN A 271 34.09 -11.16 1.31
N TYR A 272 33.22 -10.52 0.53
CA TYR A 272 33.63 -9.57 -0.52
C TYR A 272 34.06 -8.24 0.12
N PRO A 273 35.15 -7.57 -0.33
CA PRO A 273 35.90 -7.77 -1.57
C PRO A 273 37.01 -8.82 -1.52
N GLU A 274 37.39 -9.32 -0.35
CA GLU A 274 38.48 -10.28 -0.16
C GLU A 274 38.24 -11.61 -0.89
N CYS A 275 36.99 -12.05 -0.99
CA CYS A 275 36.55 -13.21 -1.73
C CYS A 275 35.53 -12.86 -2.82
N LYS A 276 35.96 -12.96 -4.08
CA LYS A 276 35.14 -12.69 -5.28
C LYS A 276 34.43 -13.93 -5.84
N PHE A 277 34.30 -15.00 -5.05
CA PHE A 277 33.62 -16.21 -5.50
C PHE A 277 32.14 -15.94 -5.74
N THR A 278 31.63 -16.34 -6.92
CA THR A 278 30.23 -16.18 -7.30
C THR A 278 29.73 -17.40 -8.08
N LEU A 279 28.44 -17.70 -7.94
CA LEU A 279 27.75 -18.76 -8.67
C LEU A 279 26.48 -18.21 -9.32
N PRO A 280 26.21 -18.52 -10.59
CA PRO A 280 24.97 -18.11 -11.23
C PRO A 280 23.79 -18.95 -10.72
N LYS A 281 22.63 -18.32 -10.49
CA LYS A 281 21.39 -19.06 -10.17
C LYS A 281 20.79 -19.80 -11.36
N LYS A 282 21.09 -19.33 -12.57
CA LYS A 282 20.63 -19.91 -13.82
C LYS A 282 21.83 -20.34 -14.64
N TRP A 283 21.80 -21.57 -15.12
CA TRP A 283 22.82 -22.12 -15.99
C TRP A 283 22.16 -22.79 -17.19
N SER A 284 22.63 -22.46 -18.40
CA SER A 284 22.10 -23.00 -19.66
C SER A 284 20.56 -23.01 -19.74
N GLY A 285 19.94 -21.87 -19.40
CA GLY A 285 18.48 -21.68 -19.47
C GLY A 285 17.66 -22.31 -18.33
N LYS A 286 18.30 -22.98 -17.36
CA LYS A 286 17.62 -23.61 -16.22
C LYS A 286 18.02 -22.94 -14.90
N THR A 287 17.05 -22.65 -14.04
CA THR A 287 17.31 -22.27 -12.64
C THR A 287 17.75 -23.49 -11.86
N ILE A 288 18.90 -23.40 -11.20
CA ILE A 288 19.46 -24.49 -10.39
C ILE A 288 18.69 -24.53 -9.06
N PRO A 289 18.13 -25.68 -8.63
CA PRO A 289 17.45 -25.80 -7.35
C PRO A 289 18.38 -25.54 -6.15
N LYS A 290 17.88 -24.93 -5.07
CA LYS A 290 18.68 -24.59 -3.86
C LYS A 290 19.44 -25.80 -3.31
N LYS A 291 18.80 -26.98 -3.25
CA LYS A 291 19.41 -28.24 -2.79
C LYS A 291 20.62 -28.66 -3.63
N ASN A 292 20.55 -28.50 -4.96
CA ASN A 292 21.67 -28.82 -5.83
C ASN A 292 22.81 -27.81 -5.68
N ILE A 293 22.51 -26.54 -5.41
CA ILE A 293 23.54 -25.55 -5.11
C ILE A 293 24.25 -25.88 -3.79
N GLN A 294 23.50 -26.25 -2.75
CA GLN A 294 24.06 -26.73 -1.49
C GLN A 294 24.99 -27.92 -1.70
N GLU A 295 24.51 -28.92 -2.45
CA GLU A 295 25.33 -30.09 -2.79
C GLU A 295 26.59 -29.72 -3.58
N LEU A 296 26.48 -28.78 -4.52
CA LEU A 296 27.62 -28.27 -5.29
C LEU A 296 28.66 -27.58 -4.41
N LEU A 297 28.23 -26.83 -3.39
CA LEU A 297 29.11 -26.13 -2.45
C LEU A 297 29.78 -27.09 -1.47
N GLU A 298 29.06 -28.09 -0.97
CA GLU A 298 29.57 -29.06 0.01
C GLU A 298 30.47 -30.13 -0.64
N LYS A 299 30.04 -30.70 -1.76
CA LYS A 299 30.69 -31.86 -2.39
C LYS A 299 31.49 -31.52 -3.65
N GLY A 300 31.37 -30.29 -4.16
CA GLY A 300 31.99 -29.89 -5.42
C GLY A 300 31.28 -30.40 -6.69
N THR A 301 30.23 -31.21 -6.55
CA THR A 301 29.42 -31.76 -7.66
C THR A 301 27.94 -31.87 -7.27
N THR A 302 27.02 -31.87 -8.24
CA THR A 302 25.58 -32.08 -8.01
C THR A 302 25.12 -33.47 -8.41
N SER A 303 24.01 -33.90 -7.83
CA SER A 303 23.11 -34.87 -8.45
C SER A 303 22.61 -34.41 -9.84
N GLU A 304 22.11 -35.33 -10.66
CA GLU A 304 21.66 -35.03 -12.03
C GLU A 304 20.51 -34.02 -12.03
N ILE A 305 20.67 -32.92 -12.76
CA ILE A 305 19.64 -31.88 -12.93
C ILE A 305 19.01 -32.03 -14.32
N LYS A 306 17.68 -32.08 -14.35
CA LYS A 306 16.91 -32.25 -15.59
C LYS A 306 16.56 -30.92 -16.25
N GLY A 307 16.66 -30.87 -17.57
CA GLY A 307 16.10 -29.80 -18.41
C GLY A 307 17.00 -28.59 -18.63
N PHE A 308 18.32 -28.79 -18.77
CA PHE A 308 19.21 -27.78 -19.35
C PHE A 308 18.94 -27.61 -20.85
N LYS A 309 19.12 -26.39 -21.38
CA LYS A 309 18.96 -26.10 -22.81
C LYS A 309 20.32 -26.03 -23.49
N SER A 310 20.52 -26.82 -24.54
CA SER A 310 21.71 -26.76 -25.40
C SER A 310 21.69 -25.53 -26.32
N LYS A 311 22.83 -25.18 -26.93
CA LYS A 311 22.89 -24.11 -27.96
C LYS A 311 21.96 -24.37 -29.16
N LYS A 312 21.62 -25.64 -29.42
CA LYS A 312 20.68 -26.07 -30.48
C LYS A 312 19.21 -26.14 -29.99
N GLY A 313 18.91 -25.64 -28.80
CA GLY A 313 17.55 -25.59 -28.22
C GLY A 313 17.02 -26.90 -27.64
N LYS A 314 17.73 -28.03 -27.82
CA LYS A 314 17.33 -29.32 -27.23
C LYS A 314 17.59 -29.36 -25.73
N ASN A 315 16.66 -29.97 -24.99
CA ASN A 315 16.79 -30.21 -23.56
C ASN A 315 17.69 -31.41 -23.28
N PHE A 316 18.52 -31.33 -22.25
CA PHE A 316 19.36 -32.42 -21.75
C PHE A 316 19.46 -32.39 -20.23
N ASN A 317 19.90 -33.50 -19.65
CA ASN A 317 20.16 -33.63 -18.21
C ASN A 317 21.67 -33.72 -18.01
N ALA A 318 22.17 -33.15 -16.91
CA ALA A 318 23.59 -33.20 -16.59
C ALA A 318 23.81 -32.98 -15.09
N LYS A 319 24.98 -33.41 -14.60
CA LYS A 319 25.50 -32.95 -13.31
C LYS A 319 26.30 -31.66 -13.51
N LEU A 320 26.48 -30.89 -12.46
CA LEU A 320 27.35 -29.71 -12.44
C LEU A 320 28.49 -29.96 -11.47
N LYS A 321 29.70 -29.50 -11.80
CA LYS A 321 30.86 -29.52 -10.90
C LYS A 321 31.58 -28.19 -10.86
N ILE A 322 32.27 -27.92 -9.76
CA ILE A 322 33.16 -26.76 -9.63
C ILE A 322 34.58 -27.18 -10.03
N VAL A 323 35.13 -26.53 -11.07
CA VAL A 323 36.53 -26.65 -11.48
C VAL A 323 37.11 -25.23 -11.50
N GLU A 324 38.23 -25.01 -10.80
CA GLU A 324 38.87 -23.69 -10.69
C GLU A 324 37.91 -22.55 -10.28
N ASN A 325 37.02 -22.82 -9.33
CA ASN A 325 35.98 -21.88 -8.88
C ASN A 325 34.94 -21.48 -9.94
N ARG A 326 34.80 -22.25 -11.03
CA ARG A 326 33.77 -22.06 -12.05
C ARG A 326 32.89 -23.30 -12.19
N VAL A 327 31.61 -23.08 -12.47
CA VAL A 327 30.65 -24.16 -12.73
C VAL A 327 30.86 -24.69 -14.14
N THR A 328 31.00 -26.00 -14.25
CA THR A 328 31.09 -26.73 -15.52
C THR A 328 30.12 -27.90 -15.52
N PHE A 329 29.73 -28.37 -16.71
CA PHE A 329 28.97 -29.62 -16.82
C PHE A 329 29.88 -30.81 -16.51
N ASP A 330 29.35 -31.72 -15.72
CA ASP A 330 29.96 -33.03 -15.48
C ASP A 330 29.14 -34.06 -16.24
N PHE A 331 29.60 -34.37 -17.45
CA PHE A 331 29.07 -35.47 -18.22
C PHE A 331 29.86 -36.71 -17.78
N ASP A 332 29.22 -37.60 -17.03
CA ASP A 332 29.77 -38.93 -16.78
C ASP A 332 30.14 -39.53 -18.15
N LYS A 333 31.39 -39.97 -18.29
CA LYS A 333 31.88 -40.63 -19.50
C LYS A 333 31.30 -42.02 -19.63
#